data_AF-A0A7S3HFY8-F1
#
_entry.id   AF-A0A7S3HFY8-F1
#
_cell.length_a   1.000
_cell.length_b   1.000
_cell.length_c   1.000
_cell.angle_alpha   90.00
_cell.angle_beta   90.00
_cell.angle_gamma   90.00
#
_symmetry.space_group_name_H-M   'P 1'
#
loop_
_entity.id
_entity.type
_entity.pdbx_description
1 polymer ?
#
loop_
_entity_poly.entity_id
_entity_poly.type
_entity_poly.pdbx_seq_one_letter_code
_entity_poly.pdbx_strand_id
1 'polypeptide(L)'
;FMAKQGYTSYAQLFNYFIGRADNIVAGLNKTAIHWEEVFTSGCSVSHDNIFQVWTDSSIVSQITAADYKVIASPSNYWYLNIASNTWQVAYSYNPTANLTSTAQRNNVVGGEVALWGEFVDDQNIISMLYPRASAAAERLWSPESVTDQTAAQARLITQRCRLLNRGFSSAPVLPAGYCDTVPV
;
A
#
# COMPACT_ATOMS: atom_id res chain seq x y z
N PHE A 1 3.05 -10.89 -34.26
CA PHE A 1 2.30 -9.64 -33.98
C PHE A 1 3.22 -8.43 -33.98
N MET A 2 4.25 -8.38 -33.12
CA MET A 2 5.21 -7.26 -33.04
C MET A 2 5.78 -6.83 -34.41
N ALA A 3 6.26 -7.77 -35.23
CA ALA A 3 6.75 -7.47 -36.58
C ALA A 3 5.69 -6.80 -37.49
N LYS A 4 4.40 -7.15 -37.34
CA LYS A 4 3.30 -6.52 -38.10
C LYS A 4 3.00 -5.10 -37.62
N GLN A 5 3.22 -4.81 -36.34
CA GLN A 5 2.98 -3.49 -35.72
C GLN A 5 4.23 -2.60 -35.74
N GLY A 6 5.36 -3.09 -36.23
CA GLY A 6 6.63 -2.37 -36.21
C GLY A 6 7.24 -2.20 -34.82
N TYR A 7 6.83 -3.00 -33.82
CA TYR A 7 7.42 -2.95 -32.48
C TYR A 7 8.76 -3.66 -32.46
N THR A 8 9.79 -2.96 -31.97
CA THR A 8 11.17 -3.42 -31.82
C THR A 8 11.52 -3.79 -30.37
N SER A 9 10.66 -3.47 -29.40
CA SER A 9 10.87 -3.81 -27.98
C SER A 9 9.60 -4.33 -27.29
N TYR A 10 9.78 -5.10 -26.23
CA TYR A 10 8.65 -5.54 -25.39
C TYR A 10 7.98 -4.39 -24.65
N ALA A 11 8.69 -3.28 -24.37
CA ALA A 11 8.09 -2.08 -23.80
C ALA A 11 7.04 -1.46 -24.73
N GLN A 12 7.27 -1.47 -26.06
CA GLN A 12 6.26 -1.02 -27.01
C GLN A 12 5.05 -1.95 -27.06
N LEU A 13 5.27 -3.27 -26.98
CA LEU A 13 4.18 -4.24 -26.89
C LEU A 13 3.36 -4.07 -25.60
N PHE A 14 4.03 -3.81 -24.48
CA PHE A 14 3.39 -3.53 -23.20
C PHE A 14 2.59 -2.23 -23.23
N ASN A 15 3.15 -1.15 -23.77
CA ASN A 15 2.43 0.12 -23.96
C ASN A 15 1.19 -0.04 -24.85
N TYR A 16 1.29 -0.82 -25.94
CA TYR A 16 0.11 -1.17 -26.75
C TYR A 16 -0.97 -1.87 -25.94
N PHE A 17 -0.60 -2.84 -25.11
CA PHE A 17 -1.53 -3.57 -24.27
C PHE A 17 -2.20 -2.66 -23.23
N ILE A 18 -1.41 -1.87 -22.50
CA ILE A 18 -1.90 -0.91 -21.50
C ILE A 18 -2.83 0.11 -22.15
N GLY A 19 -2.42 0.73 -23.26
CA GLY A 19 -3.26 1.71 -23.96
C GLY A 19 -4.58 1.12 -24.43
N ARG A 20 -4.60 -0.15 -24.85
CA ARG A 20 -5.86 -0.85 -25.18
C ARG A 20 -6.75 -1.10 -23.96
N ALA A 21 -6.18 -1.48 -22.82
CA ALA A 21 -6.93 -1.69 -21.59
C ALA A 21 -7.50 -0.37 -21.07
N ASP A 22 -6.69 0.69 -21.05
CA ASP A 22 -7.10 2.03 -20.59
C ASP A 22 -8.23 2.60 -21.44
N ASN A 23 -8.19 2.42 -22.77
CA ASN A 23 -9.29 2.85 -23.64
C ASN A 23 -10.62 2.16 -23.30
N ILE A 24 -10.60 0.90 -22.87
CA ILE A 24 -11.81 0.19 -22.42
C ILE A 24 -12.31 0.78 -21.09
N VAL A 25 -11.40 0.97 -20.12
CA VAL A 25 -11.73 1.54 -18.80
C VAL A 25 -12.27 2.96 -18.93
N ALA A 26 -11.64 3.80 -19.75
CA ALA A 26 -12.08 5.16 -20.04
C ALA A 26 -13.44 5.18 -20.75
N GLY A 27 -13.68 4.27 -21.70
CA GLY A 27 -14.98 4.11 -22.36
C GLY A 27 -16.13 3.74 -21.40
N LEU A 28 -15.80 3.26 -20.19
CA LEU A 28 -16.74 2.97 -19.11
C LEU A 28 -16.84 4.08 -18.06
N ASN A 29 -16.22 5.25 -18.30
CA ASN A 29 -16.11 6.36 -17.34
C ASN A 29 -15.53 5.90 -15.99
N LYS A 30 -14.50 5.06 -16.04
CA LYS A 30 -13.76 4.59 -14.86
C LYS A 30 -12.32 5.09 -14.90
N THR A 31 -11.69 5.13 -13.73
CA THR A 31 -10.28 5.47 -13.54
C THR A 31 -9.49 4.19 -13.35
N ALA A 32 -8.37 4.04 -14.07
CA ALA A 32 -7.48 2.91 -13.87
C ALA A 32 -6.50 3.18 -12.71
N ILE A 33 -6.21 2.12 -11.95
CA ILE A 33 -5.09 2.08 -11.01
C ILE A 33 -4.08 1.09 -11.58
N HIS A 34 -2.84 1.55 -11.78
CA HIS A 34 -1.76 0.75 -12.36
C HIS A 34 -0.66 0.51 -11.33
N TRP A 35 0.01 -0.64 -11.40
CA TRP A 35 1.30 -0.79 -10.73
C TRP A 35 2.34 0.14 -11.37
N GLU A 36 3.35 0.52 -10.58
CA GLU A 36 4.43 1.44 -10.97
C GLU A 36 5.17 1.06 -12.26
N GLU A 37 5.18 -0.22 -12.67
CA GLU A 37 5.83 -0.70 -13.88
C GLU A 37 5.27 -0.05 -15.16
N VAL A 38 3.99 0.35 -15.15
CA VAL A 38 3.39 1.10 -16.27
C VAL A 38 4.08 2.46 -16.43
N PHE A 39 4.39 3.14 -15.32
CA PHE A 39 5.13 4.39 -15.31
C PHE A 39 6.60 4.18 -15.68
N THR A 40 7.29 3.24 -15.03
CA THR A 40 8.74 3.04 -15.23
C THR A 40 9.08 2.44 -16.60
N SER A 41 8.13 1.76 -17.25
CA SER A 41 8.26 1.30 -18.64
C SER A 41 8.04 2.41 -19.69
N GLY A 42 7.72 3.64 -19.26
CA GLY A 42 7.49 4.79 -20.15
C GLY A 42 6.16 4.73 -20.90
N CYS A 43 5.14 4.04 -20.37
CA CYS A 43 3.81 4.07 -20.98
C CYS A 43 3.19 5.47 -20.80
N SER A 44 2.53 5.96 -21.84
CA SER A 44 1.79 7.23 -21.77
C SER A 44 0.33 6.91 -21.50
N VAL A 45 -0.14 7.21 -20.29
CA VAL A 45 -1.51 6.99 -19.84
C VAL A 45 -2.16 8.32 -19.45
N SER A 46 -3.48 8.33 -19.26
CA SER A 46 -4.18 9.55 -18.81
C SER A 46 -3.68 10.02 -17.45
N HIS A 47 -3.58 11.34 -17.24
CA HIS A 47 -3.28 11.93 -15.93
C HIS A 47 -4.39 11.70 -14.89
N ASP A 48 -5.58 11.26 -15.32
CA ASP A 48 -6.64 10.84 -14.41
C ASP A 48 -6.33 9.51 -13.73
N ASN A 49 -5.45 8.68 -14.31
CA ASN A 49 -5.07 7.39 -13.75
C ASN A 49 -4.21 7.56 -12.49
N ILE A 50 -4.24 6.54 -11.64
CA ILE A 50 -3.49 6.49 -10.39
C ILE A 50 -2.43 5.40 -10.50
N PHE A 51 -1.25 5.63 -9.95
CA PHE A 51 -0.24 4.59 -9.82
C PHE A 51 -0.13 4.07 -8.39
N GLN A 52 0.19 2.80 -8.23
CA GLN A 52 0.47 2.18 -6.95
C GLN A 52 1.93 1.72 -6.89
N VAL A 53 2.69 2.30 -5.94
CA VAL A 53 4.13 2.05 -5.77
C VAL A 53 4.35 0.97 -4.73
N TRP A 54 5.00 -0.13 -5.14
CA TRP A 54 5.15 -1.33 -4.33
C TRP A 54 6.59 -1.80 -4.15
N THR A 55 7.54 -1.30 -4.96
CA THR A 55 8.96 -1.67 -4.80
C THR A 55 9.73 -0.61 -4.02
N ASP A 56 10.30 0.38 -4.72
CA ASP A 56 11.09 1.46 -4.17
C ASP A 56 10.22 2.69 -3.93
N SER A 57 10.08 3.07 -2.66
CA SER A 57 9.38 4.29 -2.25
C SER A 57 9.90 5.58 -2.90
N SER A 58 11.12 5.60 -3.46
CA SER A 58 11.64 6.75 -4.21
C SER A 58 10.81 7.04 -5.48
N ILE A 59 10.14 6.04 -6.04
CA ILE A 59 9.31 6.16 -7.25
C ILE A 59 8.08 7.06 -6.99
N VAL A 60 7.59 7.15 -5.75
CA VAL A 60 6.54 8.09 -5.35
C VAL A 60 6.90 9.52 -5.76
N SER A 61 8.16 9.94 -5.52
CA SER A 61 8.62 11.27 -5.89
C SER A 61 8.66 11.51 -7.40
N GLN A 62 8.97 10.47 -8.19
CA GLN A 62 9.05 10.55 -9.65
C GLN A 62 7.65 10.66 -10.27
N ILE A 63 6.72 9.83 -9.80
CA ILE A 63 5.32 9.83 -10.26
C ILE A 63 4.63 11.14 -9.90
N THR A 64 4.81 11.62 -8.67
CA THR A 64 4.21 12.90 -8.25
C THR A 64 4.87 14.10 -8.94
N ALA A 65 6.16 14.04 -9.27
CA ALA A 65 6.83 15.07 -10.10
C ALA A 65 6.30 15.11 -11.53
N ALA A 66 5.85 13.98 -12.06
CA ALA A 66 5.19 13.87 -13.36
C ALA A 66 3.69 14.21 -13.30
N ASP A 67 3.20 14.78 -12.19
CA ASP A 67 1.82 15.19 -11.98
C ASP A 67 0.78 14.05 -12.10
N TYR A 68 1.12 12.88 -11.57
CA TYR A 68 0.19 11.78 -11.38
C TYR A 68 -0.12 11.55 -9.92
N LYS A 69 -1.34 11.07 -9.65
CA LYS A 69 -1.75 10.59 -8.32
C LYS A 69 -1.08 9.25 -8.01
N VAL A 70 -0.76 9.04 -6.73
CA VAL A 70 -0.09 7.83 -6.27
C VAL A 70 -0.65 7.28 -4.96
N ILE A 71 -0.76 5.95 -4.89
CA ILE A 71 -1.01 5.15 -3.70
C ILE A 71 0.31 4.49 -3.31
N ALA A 72 0.74 4.63 -2.05
CA ALA A 72 1.94 3.96 -1.58
C ALA A 72 1.63 2.58 -0.98
N SER A 73 2.36 1.55 -1.36
CA SER A 73 2.29 0.21 -0.78
C SER A 73 3.66 -0.49 -0.79
N PRO A 74 4.75 0.17 -0.36
CA PRO A 74 6.10 -0.36 -0.54
C PRO A 74 6.31 -1.66 0.23
N SER A 75 6.88 -2.66 -0.45
CA SER A 75 7.01 -4.03 0.04
C SER A 75 7.89 -4.17 1.27
N ASN A 76 8.87 -3.29 1.47
CA ASN A 76 9.70 -3.28 2.68
C ASN A 76 9.00 -2.69 3.93
N TYR A 77 7.76 -2.22 3.82
CA TYR A 77 6.99 -1.71 4.95
C TYR A 77 5.59 -2.31 5.07
N TRP A 78 4.82 -2.31 3.98
CA TRP A 78 3.37 -2.56 4.00
C TRP A 78 2.95 -3.87 3.33
N TYR A 79 3.90 -4.73 2.94
CA TYR A 79 3.61 -6.13 2.58
C TYR A 79 3.61 -6.99 3.83
N LEU A 80 2.43 -7.32 4.36
CA LEU A 80 2.25 -8.05 5.61
C LEU A 80 2.46 -9.57 5.45
N ASN A 81 2.49 -10.10 4.24
CA ASN A 81 2.93 -11.47 3.97
C ASN A 81 4.43 -11.65 4.27
N ILE A 82 5.22 -10.58 4.29
CA ILE A 82 6.63 -10.61 4.69
C ILE A 82 6.72 -10.55 6.22
N ALA A 83 7.28 -11.60 6.85
CA ALA A 83 7.33 -11.73 8.30
C ALA A 83 8.18 -10.65 9.00
N SER A 84 9.24 -10.14 8.34
CA SER A 84 10.10 -9.08 8.88
C SER A 84 9.42 -7.71 8.92
N ASN A 85 8.31 -7.53 8.21
CA ASN A 85 7.50 -6.31 8.30
C ASN A 85 6.64 -6.38 9.56
N THR A 86 7.24 -6.02 10.69
CA THR A 86 6.57 -5.92 11.99
C THR A 86 5.63 -4.71 12.03
N TRP A 87 4.82 -4.59 13.08
CA TRP A 87 3.98 -3.40 13.25
C TRP A 87 4.81 -2.12 13.39
N GLN A 88 6.01 -2.18 13.99
CA GLN A 88 6.92 -1.04 14.11
C GLN A 88 7.43 -0.59 12.74
N VAL A 89 7.80 -1.54 11.88
CA VAL A 89 8.24 -1.27 10.51
C VAL A 89 7.10 -0.62 9.74
N ALA A 90 5.90 -1.22 9.76
CA ALA A 90 4.71 -0.64 9.12
C ALA A 90 4.36 0.77 9.64
N TYR A 91 4.54 1.02 10.94
CA TYR A 91 4.29 2.33 11.55
C TYR A 91 5.35 3.38 11.22
N SER A 92 6.59 2.98 10.93
CA SER A 92 7.69 3.92 10.64
C SER A 92 7.59 4.58 9.26
N TYR A 93 6.83 4.00 8.33
CA TYR A 93 6.74 4.52 6.98
C TYR A 93 5.86 5.78 6.91
N ASN A 94 6.34 6.78 6.18
CA ASN A 94 5.61 8.00 5.86
C ASN A 94 5.71 8.22 4.33
N PRO A 95 4.60 8.10 3.58
CA PRO A 95 4.62 8.18 2.12
C PRO A 95 4.98 9.58 1.59
N THR A 96 4.92 10.62 2.43
CA THR A 96 5.24 12.01 2.04
C THR A 96 6.57 12.51 2.60
N ALA A 97 7.36 11.68 3.29
CA ALA A 97 8.54 12.13 4.06
C ALA A 97 9.57 12.92 3.23
N ASN A 98 9.81 12.52 1.98
CA ASN A 98 10.83 13.11 1.10
C ASN A 98 10.25 14.12 0.10
N LEU A 99 8.98 14.50 0.22
CA LEU A 99 8.31 15.43 -0.68
C LEU A 99 8.28 16.83 -0.07
N THR A 100 8.95 17.79 -0.71
CA THR A 100 9.02 19.18 -0.27
C THR A 100 7.93 20.07 -0.90
N SER A 101 7.48 19.73 -2.11
CA SER A 101 6.43 20.48 -2.81
C SER A 101 5.04 20.09 -2.32
N THR A 102 4.24 21.08 -1.92
CA THR A 102 2.81 20.87 -1.58
C THR A 102 2.04 20.22 -2.73
N ALA A 103 2.34 20.58 -3.98
CA ALA A 103 1.68 19.97 -5.14
C ALA A 103 1.98 18.46 -5.24
N GLN A 104 3.24 18.07 -5.08
CA GLN A 104 3.61 16.65 -5.07
C GLN A 104 3.00 15.90 -3.89
N ARG A 105 2.97 16.53 -2.70
CA ARG A 105 2.33 15.95 -1.51
C ARG A 105 0.83 15.72 -1.73
N ASN A 106 0.14 16.64 -2.39
CA ASN A 106 -1.27 16.51 -2.73
C ASN A 106 -1.56 15.39 -3.75
N ASN A 107 -0.55 14.99 -4.53
CA ASN A 107 -0.65 13.87 -5.46
C ASN A 107 -0.50 12.50 -4.75
N VAL A 108 -0.04 12.45 -3.49
CA VAL A 108 -0.11 11.23 -2.68
C VAL A 108 -1.53 11.11 -2.09
N VAL A 109 -2.34 10.21 -2.66
CA VAL A 109 -3.77 10.10 -2.31
C VAL A 109 -4.04 9.09 -1.20
N GLY A 110 -3.04 8.34 -0.77
CA GLY A 110 -3.15 7.39 0.33
C GLY A 110 -2.14 6.25 0.24
N GLY A 111 -2.52 5.11 0.79
CA GLY A 111 -1.68 3.93 0.79
C GLY A 111 -2.47 2.66 1.12
N GLU A 112 -1.83 1.53 0.87
CA GLU A 112 -2.41 0.21 1.06
C GLU A 112 -1.41 -0.73 1.73
N VAL A 113 -1.91 -1.55 2.65
CA VAL A 113 -1.21 -2.75 3.09
C VAL A 113 -1.61 -3.92 2.22
N ALA A 114 -0.63 -4.69 1.77
CA ALA A 114 -0.87 -5.89 0.98
C ALA A 114 -0.62 -7.13 1.84
N LEU A 115 -1.53 -8.10 1.76
CA LEU A 115 -1.33 -9.43 2.31
C LEU A 115 -1.51 -10.43 1.17
N TRP A 116 -0.41 -10.72 0.46
CA TRP A 116 -0.43 -11.64 -0.67
C TRP A 116 -0.62 -13.09 -0.24
N GLY A 117 -1.26 -13.87 -1.10
CA GLY A 117 -1.85 -15.17 -0.81
C GLY A 117 -0.91 -16.38 -0.82
N GLU A 118 0.39 -16.21 -1.07
CA GLU A 118 1.30 -17.35 -1.29
C GLU A 118 1.37 -18.30 -0.08
N PHE A 119 1.21 -17.75 1.12
CA PHE A 119 1.20 -18.49 2.39
C PHE A 119 0.02 -18.08 3.30
N VAL A 120 -1.04 -17.53 2.70
CA VAL A 120 -2.19 -16.97 3.42
C VAL A 120 -3.46 -17.66 2.96
N ASP A 121 -4.22 -18.18 3.92
CA ASP A 121 -5.52 -18.80 3.72
C ASP A 121 -6.51 -18.39 4.83
N ASP A 122 -7.66 -19.03 4.86
CA ASP A 122 -8.70 -18.77 5.85
C ASP A 122 -8.26 -19.08 7.29
N GLN A 123 -7.24 -19.91 7.49
CA GLN A 123 -6.76 -20.30 8.81
C GLN A 123 -5.89 -19.22 9.46
N ASN A 124 -5.19 -18.40 8.67
CA ASN A 124 -4.19 -17.47 9.19
C ASN A 124 -4.40 -16.00 8.80
N ILE A 125 -5.34 -15.68 7.89
CA ILE A 125 -5.51 -14.32 7.36
C ILE A 125 -5.67 -13.25 8.44
N ILE A 126 -6.50 -13.48 9.46
CA ILE A 126 -6.79 -12.47 10.50
C ILE A 126 -5.58 -12.21 11.40
N SER A 127 -4.86 -13.26 11.80
CA SER A 127 -3.71 -13.15 12.69
C SER A 127 -2.48 -12.60 11.95
N MET A 128 -2.35 -12.86 10.65
CA MET A 128 -1.32 -12.24 9.81
C MET A 128 -1.60 -10.76 9.56
N LEU A 129 -2.86 -10.38 9.32
CA LEU A 129 -3.24 -9.00 9.04
C LEU A 129 -3.16 -8.12 10.30
N TYR A 130 -3.81 -8.53 11.39
CA TYR A 130 -3.91 -7.72 12.62
C TYR A 130 -2.97 -8.21 13.71
N PRO A 131 -2.24 -7.31 14.39
CA PRO A 131 -2.49 -5.86 14.48
C PRO A 131 -1.62 -5.02 13.54
N ARG A 132 -0.82 -5.65 12.66
CA ARG A 132 0.13 -4.94 11.78
C ARG A 132 -0.55 -3.96 10.83
N ALA A 133 -1.68 -4.33 10.25
CA ALA A 133 -2.50 -3.44 9.43
C ALA A 133 -3.03 -2.23 10.22
N SER A 134 -3.31 -2.37 11.53
CA SER A 134 -3.75 -1.25 12.36
C SER A 134 -2.66 -0.18 12.54
N ALA A 135 -1.38 -0.58 12.53
CA ALA A 135 -0.27 0.36 12.57
C ALA A 135 -0.19 1.22 11.29
N ALA A 136 -0.33 0.60 10.11
CA ALA A 136 -0.39 1.34 8.85
C ALA A 136 -1.65 2.22 8.75
N ALA A 137 -2.80 1.73 9.23
CA ALA A 137 -4.04 2.49 9.27
C ALA A 137 -3.89 3.80 10.07
N GLU A 138 -3.18 3.77 11.20
CA GLU A 138 -2.89 4.98 11.96
C GLU A 138 -2.01 5.96 11.16
N ARG A 139 -1.04 5.47 10.39
CA ARG A 139 -0.21 6.32 9.54
C ARG A 139 -0.98 7.00 8.41
N LEU A 140 -2.04 6.37 7.93
CA LEU A 140 -2.90 6.90 6.87
C LEU A 140 -4.04 7.80 7.40
N TRP A 141 -4.33 7.76 8.71
CA TRP A 141 -5.43 8.50 9.32
C TRP A 141 -4.99 9.64 10.23
N SER A 142 -4.01 9.41 11.08
CA SER A 142 -3.58 10.37 12.09
C SER A 142 -2.69 11.48 11.51
N PRO A 143 -2.58 12.63 12.20
CA PRO A 143 -1.64 13.67 11.79
C PRO A 143 -0.23 13.14 11.60
N GLU A 144 0.50 13.67 10.62
CA GLU A 144 1.86 13.23 10.26
C GLU A 144 2.85 13.27 11.44
N SER A 145 2.62 14.17 12.41
CA SER A 145 3.42 14.32 13.62
C SER A 145 3.25 13.19 14.65
N VAL A 146 2.24 12.34 14.50
CA VAL A 146 2.01 11.20 15.41
C VAL A 146 2.90 10.03 14.99
N THR A 147 4.10 9.97 15.59
CA THR A 147 5.14 9.00 15.19
C THR A 147 5.82 8.28 16.36
N ASP A 148 5.48 8.60 17.61
CA ASP A 148 6.05 7.94 18.79
C ASP A 148 5.59 6.47 18.88
N GLN A 149 6.54 5.55 18.67
CA GLN A 149 6.28 4.11 18.72
C GLN A 149 5.93 3.60 20.12
N THR A 150 6.44 4.21 21.19
CA THR A 150 6.13 3.82 22.58
C THR A 150 4.68 4.15 22.89
N ALA A 151 4.25 5.37 22.53
CA ALA A 151 2.85 5.79 22.68
C ALA A 151 1.90 4.96 21.77
N ALA A 152 2.34 4.65 20.55
CA ALA A 152 1.59 3.79 19.63
C ALA A 152 1.43 2.38 20.18
N GLN A 153 2.47 1.79 20.75
CA GLN A 153 2.43 0.42 21.31
C GLN A 153 1.35 0.27 22.38
N ALA A 154 1.25 1.21 23.33
CA ALA A 154 0.24 1.18 24.38
C ALA A 154 -1.19 1.19 23.81
N ARG A 155 -1.45 2.04 22.81
CA ARG A 155 -2.76 2.13 22.13
C ARG A 155 -3.03 0.90 21.26
N LEU A 156 -2.01 0.36 20.61
CA LEU A 156 -2.12 -0.83 19.76
C LEU A 156 -2.43 -2.09 20.58
N ILE A 157 -1.87 -2.24 21.79
CA ILE A 157 -2.24 -3.31 22.73
C ILE A 157 -3.73 -3.23 23.07
N THR A 158 -4.22 -2.03 23.39
CA THR A 158 -5.64 -1.80 23.68
C THR A 158 -6.51 -2.12 22.47
N GLN A 159 -6.10 -1.70 21.27
CA GLN A 159 -6.82 -1.99 20.03
C GLN A 159 -6.83 -3.48 19.71
N ARG A 160 -5.73 -4.21 19.94
CA ARG A 160 -5.68 -5.67 19.80
C ARG A 160 -6.69 -6.34 20.72
N CYS A 161 -6.73 -6.00 22.01
CA CYS A 161 -7.72 -6.57 22.92
C CYS A 161 -9.15 -6.26 22.50
N ARG A 162 -9.40 -5.05 21.98
CA ARG A 162 -10.70 -4.69 21.39
C ARG A 162 -11.06 -5.56 20.18
N LEU A 163 -10.10 -5.91 19.31
CA LEU A 163 -10.32 -6.82 18.18
C LEU A 163 -10.67 -8.23 18.66
N LEU A 164 -9.95 -8.76 19.66
CA LEU A 164 -10.23 -10.06 20.25
C LEU A 164 -11.64 -10.11 20.86
N ASN A 165 -12.02 -9.10 21.64
CA ASN A 165 -13.37 -8.98 22.23
C ASN A 165 -14.49 -8.80 21.18
N ARG A 166 -14.14 -8.56 19.92
CA ARG A 166 -15.07 -8.48 18.77
C ARG A 166 -15.03 -9.73 17.89
N GLY A 167 -14.31 -10.77 18.30
CA GLY A 167 -14.21 -12.04 17.57
C GLY A 167 -13.11 -12.09 16.49
N PHE A 168 -12.20 -11.11 16.44
CA PHE A 168 -11.08 -11.12 15.50
C PHE A 168 -9.81 -11.63 16.18
N SER A 169 -9.30 -12.78 15.74
CA SER A 169 -8.09 -13.44 16.25
C SER A 169 -6.78 -12.69 15.90
N SER A 170 -6.59 -11.49 16.45
CA SER A 170 -5.42 -10.65 16.23
C SER A 170 -4.17 -11.17 16.99
N ALA A 171 -3.03 -11.17 16.31
CA ALA A 171 -1.76 -11.59 16.88
C ALA A 171 -1.29 -10.71 18.06
N PRO A 172 -0.43 -11.22 18.96
CA PRO A 172 0.18 -10.43 20.03
C PRO A 172 1.04 -9.26 19.52
N VAL A 173 1.04 -8.15 20.28
CA VAL A 173 1.92 -6.99 20.04
C VAL A 173 3.26 -7.14 20.79
N LEU A 174 3.27 -7.89 21.89
CA LEU A 174 4.39 -8.08 22.81
C LEU A 174 4.62 -9.58 23.09
N PRO A 175 5.85 -9.98 23.50
CA PRO A 175 6.15 -11.36 23.91
C PRO A 175 5.36 -11.82 25.14
N ALA A 176 4.98 -10.89 26.02
CA ALA A 176 4.21 -11.15 27.23
C ALA A 176 3.09 -10.12 27.37
N GLY A 177 1.92 -10.57 27.85
CA GLY A 177 0.73 -9.75 28.07
C GLY A 177 -0.55 -10.57 27.95
N TYR A 178 -1.66 -10.02 28.42
CA TYR A 178 -2.98 -10.64 28.35
C TYR A 178 -4.04 -9.60 27.98
N CYS A 179 -5.21 -10.08 27.56
CA CYS A 179 -6.40 -9.27 27.39
C CYS A 179 -7.48 -9.86 28.29
N ASP A 180 -8.15 -9.02 29.07
CA ASP A 180 -9.37 -9.43 29.76
C ASP A 180 -10.44 -9.71 28.70
N THR A 181 -10.81 -10.98 28.55
CA THR A 181 -11.93 -11.36 27.70
C THR A 181 -13.22 -11.01 28.42
N VAL A 182 -14.08 -10.24 27.79
CA VAL A 182 -15.47 -10.11 28.25
C VAL A 182 -16.12 -11.48 28.02
N PRO A 183 -16.74 -12.13 29.02
CA PRO A 183 -17.49 -13.36 28.80
C PRO A 183 -18.52 -13.11 27.70
N VAL A 184 -18.53 -13.98 26.68
CA VAL A 184 -19.51 -13.96 25.59
C VAL A 184 -20.85 -14.46 26.09
#